data_AF-E0M0H2-F1
#
_entry.id   AF-E0M0H2-F1
#
_cell.length_a   1.000
_cell.length_b   1.000
_cell.length_c   1.000
_cell.angle_alpha   90.00
_cell.angle_beta   90.00
_cell.angle_gamma   90.00
#
_symmetry.space_group_name_H-M   'P 1'
#
loop_
_entity.id
_entity.type
_entity.pdbx_description
1 polymer ?
#
loop_
_entity_poly.entity_id
_entity_poly.type
_entity_poly.pdbx_seq_one_letter_code
_entity_poly.pdbx_strand_id
1 'polypeptide(L)'
;MLNLTFDLRQLTTRAAFYQALADQSGCPQTFGHNLDALWDWLTGGMALPATVWLQHYAAHQADLAPVLALLEEAAQSLEGELRLIID
;
A
#
# COMPACT_ATOMS: atom_id res chain seq x y z
N MET A 1 4.41 14.62 5.30
CA MET A 1 4.59 13.18 5.57
C MET A 1 3.24 12.51 5.45
N LEU A 2 3.11 11.58 4.51
CA LEU A 2 1.85 10.89 4.23
C LEU A 2 1.69 9.71 5.19
N ASN A 3 0.48 9.52 5.73
CA ASN A 3 0.16 8.37 6.58
C ASN A 3 -1.02 7.63 5.96
N LEU A 4 -0.82 6.34 5.69
CA LEU A 4 -1.82 5.45 5.13
C LEU A 4 -2.15 4.39 6.19
N THR A 5 -3.42 4.04 6.34
CA THR A 5 -3.87 3.02 7.29
C THR A 5 -4.81 2.04 6.60
N PHE A 6 -4.54 0.75 6.80
CA PHE A 6 -5.28 -0.34 6.19
C PHE A 6 -5.67 -1.37 7.25
N ASP A 7 -6.97 -1.56 7.49
CA ASP A 7 -7.49 -2.68 8.29
C ASP A 7 -7.65 -3.91 7.39
N LEU A 8 -6.71 -4.86 7.50
CA LEU A 8 -6.66 -6.02 6.61
C LEU A 8 -7.77 -7.05 6.87
N ARG A 9 -8.56 -6.89 7.94
CA ARG A 9 -9.81 -7.66 8.13
C ARG A 9 -10.94 -7.16 7.23
N GLN A 10 -10.94 -5.88 6.90
CA GLN A 10 -11.98 -5.24 6.09
C GLN A 10 -11.65 -5.27 4.61
N LEU A 11 -10.35 -5.19 4.28
CA LEU A 11 -9.87 -5.26 2.90
C LEU A 11 -9.71 -6.73 2.50
N THR A 12 -10.73 -7.27 1.85
CA THR A 12 -10.77 -8.70 1.47
C THR A 12 -10.32 -8.96 0.03
N THR A 13 -10.10 -7.91 -0.77
CA THR A 13 -9.70 -8.00 -2.18
C THR A 13 -8.65 -6.96 -2.54
N ARG A 14 -7.81 -7.26 -3.52
CA ARG A 14 -6.85 -6.28 -4.08
C ARG A 14 -7.52 -5.02 -4.61
N ALA A 15 -8.69 -5.16 -5.24
CA ALA A 15 -9.44 -4.01 -5.74
C ALA A 15 -9.83 -3.04 -4.61
N ALA A 16 -10.32 -3.57 -3.48
CA ALA A 16 -10.63 -2.76 -2.30
C ALA A 16 -9.37 -2.09 -1.72
N PHE A 17 -8.24 -2.79 -1.69
CA PHE A 17 -6.97 -2.23 -1.26
C PHE A 17 -6.51 -1.08 -2.16
N TYR A 18 -6.51 -1.28 -3.48
CA TYR A 18 -6.12 -0.27 -4.46
C TYR A 18 -6.98 0.98 -4.37
N GLN A 19 -8.30 0.82 -4.17
CA GLN A 19 -9.19 1.95 -3.97
C GLN A 19 -8.86 2.71 -2.68
N ALA A 20 -8.71 2.00 -1.56
CA ALA A 20 -8.35 2.61 -0.29
C ALA A 20 -7.00 3.33 -0.34
N LEU A 21 -6.03 2.79 -1.08
CA LEU A 21 -4.73 3.41 -1.29
C LEU A 21 -4.88 4.68 -2.14
N ALA A 22 -5.65 4.63 -3.23
CA ALA A 22 -5.88 5.79 -4.08
C ALA A 22 -6.54 6.94 -3.31
N ASP A 23 -7.58 6.63 -2.53
CA ASP A 23 -8.33 7.60 -1.73
C ASP A 23 -7.45 8.28 -0.68
N GLN A 24 -6.56 7.52 -0.02
CA GLN A 24 -5.71 8.04 1.05
C GLN A 24 -4.44 8.74 0.54
N SER A 25 -3.87 8.28 -0.58
CA SER A 25 -2.60 8.82 -1.11
C SER A 25 -2.76 9.93 -2.15
N GLY A 26 -4.00 10.20 -2.61
CA GLY A 26 -4.28 11.20 -3.64
C GLY A 26 -3.89 10.72 -5.04
N CYS A 27 -3.98 9.42 -5.29
CA CYS A 27 -3.63 8.82 -6.58
C CYS A 27 -4.55 9.36 -7.70
N PRO A 28 -4.02 9.62 -8.92
CA PRO A 28 -4.85 10.10 -10.02
C PRO A 28 -5.91 9.08 -10.44
N GLN A 29 -7.00 9.55 -11.05
CA GLN A 29 -8.07 8.69 -11.59
C GLN A 29 -7.57 7.68 -12.64
N THR A 30 -6.38 7.91 -13.22
CA THR A 30 -5.73 7.01 -14.18
C THR A 30 -4.92 5.90 -13.51
N PHE A 31 -5.04 5.70 -12.20
CA PHE A 31 -4.35 4.63 -11.49
C PHE A 31 -4.74 3.26 -12.06
N GLY A 32 -3.73 2.40 -12.34
CA GLY A 32 -3.94 1.16 -13.07
C GLY A 32 -4.57 0.01 -12.27
N HIS A 33 -4.75 0.15 -10.96
CA HIS A 33 -5.33 -0.86 -10.05
C HIS A 33 -4.70 -2.27 -10.21
N ASN A 34 -3.38 -2.33 -10.33
CA ASN A 34 -2.59 -3.56 -10.44
C ASN A 34 -1.24 -3.41 -9.71
N LEU A 35 -0.45 -4.48 -9.66
CA LEU A 35 0.82 -4.48 -8.92
C LEU A 35 1.86 -3.53 -9.53
N ASP A 36 1.97 -3.48 -10.86
CA ASP A 36 2.93 -2.59 -11.54
C ASP A 36 2.58 -1.12 -11.26
N ALA A 37 1.30 -0.76 -11.36
CA ALA A 37 0.83 0.58 -11.02
C ALA A 37 1.05 0.92 -9.54
N LEU A 38 0.88 -0.06 -8.64
CA LEU A 38 1.18 0.12 -7.22
C LEU A 38 2.67 0.40 -7.00
N TRP A 39 3.55 -0.34 -7.66
CA TRP A 39 4.99 -0.13 -7.60
C TRP A 39 5.38 1.27 -8.06
N ASP A 40 4.92 1.67 -9.25
CA ASP A 40 5.20 2.99 -9.82
C ASP A 40 4.73 4.11 -8.88
N TRP A 41 3.55 3.93 -8.27
CA TRP A 41 3.01 4.89 -7.34
C TRP A 41 3.82 4.98 -6.05
N LEU A 42 4.18 3.86 -5.42
CA LEU A 42 4.95 3.85 -4.18
C LEU A 42 6.35 4.43 -4.34
N THR A 43 7.00 4.18 -5.49
CA THR A 43 8.42 4.49 -5.71
C THR A 43 8.68 5.80 -6.43
N GLY A 44 7.67 6.39 -7.08
CA GLY A 44 7.86 7.64 -7.82
C GLY A 44 6.63 8.54 -7.97
N GLY A 45 5.42 8.06 -7.66
CA GLY A 45 4.18 8.84 -7.81
C GLY A 45 3.68 9.50 -6.53
N MET A 46 3.84 8.83 -5.40
CA MET A 46 3.32 9.23 -4.09
C MET A 46 4.23 10.24 -3.39
N ALA A 47 3.66 11.10 -2.54
CA ALA A 47 4.44 11.97 -1.67
C ALA A 47 5.21 11.17 -0.60
N LEU A 48 6.54 11.29 -0.63
CA LEU A 48 7.47 10.77 0.38
C LEU A 48 8.01 11.91 1.28
N PRO A 49 8.38 11.64 2.54
CA PRO A 49 8.30 10.34 3.21
C PRO A 49 6.86 9.96 3.57
N ALA A 50 6.61 8.65 3.61
CA ALA A 50 5.31 8.05 3.92
C ALA A 50 5.42 6.89 4.92
N THR A 51 4.35 6.69 5.70
CA THR A 51 4.21 5.54 6.60
C THR A 51 2.91 4.81 6.30
N VAL A 52 2.99 3.50 6.09
CA VAL A 52 1.86 2.59 5.87
C VAL A 52 1.65 1.74 7.11
N TRP A 53 0.48 1.87 7.72
CA TRP A 53 0.05 1.10 8.87
C TRP A 53 -0.84 -0.05 8.40
N LEU A 54 -0.38 -1.28 8.62
CA LEU A 54 -1.08 -2.51 8.29
C LEU A 54 -1.64 -3.10 9.60
N GLN A 55 -2.92 -2.84 9.85
CA GLN A 55 -3.60 -3.32 11.06
C GLN A 55 -4.19 -4.70 10.83
N HIS A 56 -4.12 -5.53 11.87
CA HIS A 56 -4.60 -6.91 11.85
C HIS A 56 -3.93 -7.73 10.75
N TYR A 57 -2.61 -7.60 10.63
CA TYR A 57 -1.86 -8.18 9.52
C TYR A 57 -2.07 -9.68 9.39
N ALA A 58 -2.11 -10.41 10.50
CA ALA A 58 -2.35 -11.86 10.51
C ALA A 58 -3.72 -12.29 9.96
N ALA A 59 -4.68 -11.37 9.85
CA ALA A 59 -6.03 -11.65 9.35
C ALA A 59 -6.21 -11.30 7.86
N HIS A 60 -5.14 -10.96 7.14
CA HIS A 60 -5.22 -10.64 5.72
C HIS A 60 -5.68 -11.85 4.90
N GLN A 61 -6.42 -11.58 3.83
CA GLN A 61 -6.84 -12.60 2.89
C GLN A 61 -5.71 -12.94 1.90
N ALA A 62 -5.64 -14.19 1.46
CA ALA A 62 -4.59 -14.66 0.54
C ALA A 62 -4.48 -13.84 -0.75
N ASP A 63 -5.59 -13.25 -1.23
CA ASP A 63 -5.59 -12.35 -2.41
C ASP A 63 -4.72 -11.10 -2.20
N LEU A 64 -4.53 -10.65 -0.96
CA LEU A 64 -3.67 -9.50 -0.63
C LEU A 64 -2.19 -9.86 -0.52
N ALA A 65 -1.81 -11.13 -0.41
CA ALA A 65 -0.42 -11.52 -0.19
C ALA A 65 0.58 -10.89 -1.20
N PRO A 66 0.28 -10.82 -2.51
CA PRO A 66 1.16 -10.15 -3.48
C PRO A 66 1.29 -8.63 -3.24
N VAL A 67 0.22 -7.97 -2.78
CA VAL A 67 0.22 -6.54 -2.48
C VAL A 67 1.08 -6.24 -1.26
N LEU A 68 0.96 -7.06 -0.21
CA LEU A 68 1.74 -6.91 1.02
C LEU A 68 3.23 -7.16 0.75
N ALA A 69 3.56 -8.18 -0.03
CA ALA A 69 4.94 -8.44 -0.46
C ALA A 69 5.53 -7.25 -1.23
N LEU A 70 4.76 -6.63 -2.13
CA LEU A 70 5.21 -5.46 -2.90
C LEU A 70 5.42 -4.23 -2.01
N LEU A 71 4.58 -4.02 -0.98
CA LEU A 71 4.79 -2.95 -0.01
C LEU A 71 6.11 -3.14 0.76
N GLU A 72 6.41 -4.38 1.16
CA GLU A 72 7.64 -4.72 1.86
C GLU A 72 8.87 -4.48 0.98
N GLU A 73 8.80 -4.90 -0.29
CA GLU A 73 9.86 -4.66 -1.28
C GLU A 73 10.08 -3.18 -1.56
N ALA A 74 9.01 -2.39 -1.70
CA ALA A 74 9.10 -0.95 -1.91
C ALA A 74 9.71 -0.24 -0.68
N ALA A 75 9.32 -0.64 0.53
CA ALA A 75 9.89 -0.08 1.76
C ALA A 75 11.39 -0.37 1.91
N GLN A 76 11.84 -1.57 1.50
CA GLN A 76 13.26 -1.91 1.44
C GLN A 76 14.00 -1.07 0.38
N SER A 77 13.40 -0.91 -0.79
CA SER A 77 14.01 -0.18 -1.92
C SER A 77 14.13 1.33 -1.67
N LEU A 78 13.24 1.90 -0.85
CA LEU A 78 13.18 3.34 -0.56
C LEU A 78 13.94 3.75 0.71
N GLU A 79 14.71 2.83 1.32
CA GLU A 79 15.67 3.10 2.39
C GLU A 79 15.15 4.01 3.53
N GLY A 80 13.89 3.81 3.94
CA GLY A 80 13.27 4.53 5.07
C GLY A 80 12.41 5.75 4.71
N GLU A 81 12.38 6.14 3.43
CA GLU A 81 11.41 7.12 2.90
C GLU A 81 9.98 6.55 2.88
N LEU A 82 9.84 5.24 2.66
CA LEU A 82 8.62 4.49 2.89
C LEU A 82 8.82 3.55 4.08
N ARG A 83 7.94 3.63 5.08
CA ARG A 83 7.98 2.77 6.27
C ARG A 83 6.71 1.95 6.38
N LEU A 84 6.85 0.69 6.73
CA LEU A 84 5.74 -0.17 7.11
C LEU A 84 5.70 -0.31 8.63
N ILE A 85 4.52 -0.17 9.20
CA ILE A 85 4.24 -0.55 10.59
C ILE A 85 3.19 -1.66 10.54
N ILE A 86 3.50 -2.80 11.14
CA ILE A 86 2.66 -3.99 11.13
C ILE A 86 2.15 -4.21 12.56
N ASP A 87 0.83 -4.34 12.70
CA ASP A 87 0.09 -4.64 13.94
C ASP A 87 -0.78 -5.90 13.78
#